data_AF-A0A936MYR8-F1
#
_entry.id   AF-A0A936MYR8-F1
#
_cell.length_a   1.000
_cell.length_b   1.000
_cell.length_c   1.000
_cell.angle_alpha   90.00
_cell.angle_beta   90.00
_cell.angle_gamma   90.00
#
_symmetry.space_group_name_H-M   'P 1'
#
loop_
_entity.id
_entity.type
_entity.pdbx_description
1 polymer ?
#
loop_
_entity_poly.entity_id
_entity_poly.type
_entity_poly.pdbx_seq_one_letter_code
_entity_poly.pdbx_strand_id
1 'polypeptide(L)'
;MSLTRNDGAGRTGEPGEELALFAAAVQAGRSDHAVFRHYTTGPPIDPHDPRLDSDPAALTERLRSMAAADRRKPGTTGRPAPTAARRVDEEDLIEFLPRPFARTYVMRQAIPEPTVDDLPFLIGPQGGAGNTFLVFAPETGAGQPFAFATSALPHAQFAGPGRRTVLLPRHTFDPKGVARDNISAWAVDRFQEVYGSLPLRHGKGPQMIPPTLSEVRAARAQGIRRRPLRKATMDRTITSTDVLHYAYAAMHDPLWKGRPEESGAAPGPIRIMLHPDLEAWCSLGQELLELHLGHDMLEGWPLTATPVPAPVYERIVHDEAGAPFIWRLRMKVDREEGWIEVDGRVRLEGVPSRAWDLMLGERSLMDRVIDQYKELVIHPGRSAKEERQLRERHVDRSVRTLRRACRLSFETQRIRQAIAALPHAITTRLRA
;
A
#
# COMPACT_ATOMS: atom_id res chain seq x y z
N MET A 1 33.67 -47.17 10.06
CA MET A 1 33.42 -46.91 8.63
C MET A 1 32.80 -45.53 8.51
N SER A 2 33.59 -44.63 7.92
CA SER A 2 33.27 -43.24 7.63
C SER A 2 32.18 -43.14 6.57
N LEU A 3 31.18 -42.29 6.80
CA LEU A 3 30.40 -41.65 5.74
C LEU A 3 30.35 -40.16 6.04
N THR A 4 31.47 -39.52 5.74
CA THR A 4 31.57 -38.09 5.42
C THR A 4 30.48 -37.71 4.43
N ARG A 5 29.53 -36.88 4.88
CA ARG A 5 28.67 -36.13 3.96
C ARG A 5 29.56 -35.10 3.28
N ASN A 6 29.55 -35.16 1.95
CA ASN A 6 30.30 -34.32 1.06
C ASN A 6 29.71 -32.90 1.12
N ASP A 7 30.41 -32.00 1.83
CA ASP A 7 30.21 -30.56 1.75
C ASP A 7 30.66 -30.08 0.37
N GLY A 8 29.69 -29.92 -0.53
CA GLY A 8 29.90 -29.41 -1.89
C GLY A 8 29.51 -27.94 -2.00
N ALA A 9 30.50 -27.11 -2.33
CA ALA A 9 30.42 -25.73 -2.83
C ALA A 9 29.98 -24.63 -1.83
N GLY A 10 30.97 -24.14 -1.07
CA GLY A 10 31.17 -22.70 -0.80
C GLY A 10 29.98 -21.89 -0.28
N ARG A 11 29.46 -22.23 0.91
CA ARG A 11 28.65 -21.29 1.70
C ARG A 11 29.59 -20.26 2.35
N THR A 12 29.63 -19.04 1.84
CA THR A 12 30.50 -17.97 2.37
C THR A 12 29.74 -16.91 3.18
N GLY A 13 28.41 -16.90 3.14
CA GLY A 13 27.57 -15.99 3.94
C GLY A 13 26.90 -16.68 5.11
N GLU A 14 27.02 -16.10 6.31
CA GLU A 14 26.17 -16.45 7.46
C GLU A 14 25.03 -15.42 7.63
N PRO A 15 23.83 -15.85 8.07
CA PRO A 15 22.79 -14.92 8.52
C PRO A 15 23.34 -13.92 9.55
N GLY A 16 22.90 -12.66 9.49
CA GLY A 16 23.37 -11.55 10.32
C GLY A 16 23.95 -10.38 9.53
N GLU A 17 24.14 -10.55 8.23
CA GLU A 17 24.48 -9.45 7.33
C GLU A 17 23.31 -8.46 7.18
N GLU A 18 23.64 -7.18 7.09
CA GLU A 18 22.67 -6.12 6.79
C GLU A 18 22.82 -5.68 5.33
N LEU A 19 21.72 -5.68 4.57
CA LEU A 19 21.67 -5.15 3.21
C LEU A 19 20.94 -3.81 3.20
N ALA A 20 21.41 -2.85 2.41
CA ALA A 20 20.63 -1.65 2.14
C ALA A 20 19.37 -2.04 1.37
N LEU A 21 18.20 -1.68 1.88
CA LEU A 21 16.92 -1.83 1.18
C LEU A 21 16.93 -0.94 -0.07
N PHE A 22 17.44 0.28 0.05
CA PHE A 22 17.70 1.21 -1.04
C PHE A 22 18.83 2.16 -0.63
N ALA A 23 19.50 2.79 -1.59
CA ALA A 23 20.57 3.74 -1.32
C ALA A 23 20.67 4.81 -2.43
N ALA A 24 20.97 6.05 -2.05
CA ALA A 24 21.14 7.14 -3.00
C ALA A 24 22.29 6.89 -4.00
N ALA A 25 23.35 6.18 -3.57
CA ALA A 25 24.44 5.76 -4.45
C ALA A 25 23.96 4.80 -5.55
N VAL A 26 23.05 3.88 -5.23
CA VAL A 26 22.48 2.94 -6.21
C VAL A 26 21.57 3.67 -7.19
N GLN A 27 20.69 4.55 -6.70
CA GLN A 27 19.83 5.37 -7.56
C GLN A 27 20.62 6.30 -8.49
N ALA A 28 21.80 6.76 -8.06
CA ALA A 28 22.69 7.58 -8.87
C ALA A 28 23.64 6.77 -9.77
N GLY A 29 23.53 5.44 -9.81
CA GLY A 29 24.39 4.57 -10.63
C GLY A 29 25.85 4.47 -10.16
N ARG A 30 26.14 4.87 -8.91
CA ARG A 30 27.48 4.79 -8.31
C ARG A 30 27.74 3.49 -7.53
N SER A 31 26.70 2.67 -7.37
CA SER A 31 26.75 1.37 -6.70
C SER A 31 25.59 0.50 -7.19
N ASP A 32 25.64 -0.79 -6.91
CA ASP A 32 24.58 -1.78 -7.12
C ASP A 32 24.19 -2.50 -5.82
N HIS A 33 24.81 -2.14 -4.69
CA HIS A 33 24.67 -2.80 -3.39
C HIS A 33 23.42 -2.34 -2.61
N ALA A 34 22.24 -2.58 -3.18
CA ALA A 34 20.97 -2.44 -2.46
C ALA A 34 19.92 -3.41 -3.01
N VAL A 35 18.90 -3.73 -2.20
CA VAL A 35 17.77 -4.58 -2.61
C VAL A 35 17.01 -3.96 -3.77
N PHE A 36 16.62 -2.69 -3.64
CA PHE A 36 15.92 -1.93 -4.69
C PHE A 36 16.87 -0.97 -5.39
N ARG A 37 16.80 -0.95 -6.73
CA ARG A 37 17.59 -0.03 -7.57
C ARG A 37 17.06 1.40 -7.57
N HIS A 38 15.76 1.55 -7.41
CA HIS A 38 15.05 2.82 -7.45
C HIS A 38 14.07 2.97 -6.29
N TYR A 39 14.02 4.18 -5.74
CA TYR A 39 13.01 4.61 -4.78
C TYR A 39 12.58 6.04 -5.09
N THR A 40 11.35 6.37 -4.71
CA THR A 40 10.80 7.72 -4.91
C THR A 40 9.82 8.07 -3.81
N THR A 41 9.01 9.10 -4.00
CA THR A 41 7.85 9.45 -3.18
C THR A 41 6.60 9.42 -4.05
N GLY A 42 5.45 9.15 -3.44
CA GLY A 42 4.17 9.42 -4.07
C GLY A 42 3.95 10.92 -4.32
N PRO A 43 2.96 11.32 -5.13
CA PRO A 43 2.63 12.72 -5.32
C PRO A 43 1.89 13.30 -4.09
N PRO A 44 2.19 14.55 -3.69
CA PRO A 44 1.55 15.21 -2.56
C PRO A 44 0.24 15.89 -3.00
N ILE A 45 -0.74 15.09 -3.43
CA ILE A 45 -2.03 15.60 -3.92
C ILE A 45 -2.98 15.88 -2.75
N ASP A 46 -3.59 17.06 -2.72
CA ASP A 46 -4.62 17.42 -1.74
C ASP A 46 -5.83 16.45 -1.86
N PRO A 47 -6.25 15.79 -0.77
CA PRO A 47 -7.45 14.94 -0.76
C PRO A 47 -8.74 15.63 -1.23
N HIS A 48 -8.82 16.96 -1.17
CA HIS A 48 -9.98 17.75 -1.60
C HIS A 48 -9.85 18.33 -3.02
N ASP A 49 -8.78 18.01 -3.74
CA ASP A 49 -8.62 18.52 -5.11
C ASP A 49 -9.78 18.02 -5.99
N PRO A 50 -10.46 18.92 -6.72
CA PRO A 50 -11.66 18.59 -7.50
C PRO A 50 -11.41 17.58 -8.62
N ARG A 51 -10.14 17.34 -8.99
CA ARG A 51 -9.69 16.38 -10.00
C ARG A 51 -9.46 14.98 -9.42
N LEU A 52 -9.92 14.74 -8.19
CA LEU A 52 -9.98 13.43 -7.55
C LEU A 52 -11.43 13.03 -7.29
N ASP A 53 -11.74 11.76 -7.51
CA ASP A 53 -12.99 11.16 -7.06
C ASP A 53 -12.85 9.64 -6.89
N SER A 54 -13.60 9.08 -5.93
CA SER A 54 -13.75 7.64 -5.77
C SER A 54 -14.55 6.99 -6.90
N ASP A 55 -15.35 7.77 -7.64
CA ASP A 55 -16.13 7.34 -8.79
C ASP A 55 -15.48 7.86 -10.10
N PRO A 56 -14.88 6.98 -10.91
CA PRO A 56 -14.19 7.37 -12.14
C PRO A 56 -15.12 7.97 -13.20
N ALA A 57 -16.40 7.57 -13.23
CA ALA A 57 -17.37 8.11 -14.17
C ALA A 57 -17.75 9.55 -13.77
N ALA A 58 -18.03 9.77 -12.49
CA ALA A 58 -18.33 11.10 -11.96
C ALA A 58 -17.14 12.06 -12.12
N LEU A 59 -15.92 11.55 -11.93
CA LEU A 59 -14.69 12.31 -12.17
C LEU A 59 -14.58 12.73 -13.64
N THR A 60 -14.73 11.77 -14.56
CA THR A 60 -14.66 12.01 -16.01
C THR A 60 -15.68 13.07 -16.45
N GLU A 61 -16.92 13.00 -15.97
CA GLU A 61 -17.97 13.99 -16.28
C GLU A 61 -17.62 15.38 -15.74
N ARG A 62 -17.14 15.46 -14.49
CA ARG A 62 -16.70 16.72 -13.87
C ARG A 62 -15.57 17.36 -14.66
N LEU A 63 -14.57 16.58 -15.06
CA LEU A 63 -13.42 17.05 -15.82
C LEU A 63 -13.81 17.57 -17.21
N ARG A 64 -14.74 16.87 -17.90
CA ARG A 64 -15.31 17.35 -19.17
C ARG A 64 -16.02 18.70 -18.98
N SER A 65 -16.74 18.86 -17.89
CA SER A 65 -17.46 20.10 -17.56
C SER A 65 -16.52 21.26 -17.24
N MET A 66 -15.44 21.00 -16.48
CA MET A 66 -14.38 21.98 -16.19
C MET A 66 -13.68 22.45 -17.47
N ALA A 67 -13.32 21.51 -18.35
CA ALA A 67 -12.71 21.83 -19.64
C ALA A 67 -13.63 22.66 -20.55
N ALA A 68 -14.95 22.42 -20.50
CA ALA A 68 -15.93 23.22 -21.23
C ALA A 68 -16.11 24.63 -20.64
N ALA A 69 -16.04 24.78 -19.32
CA ALA A 69 -16.12 26.07 -18.64
C ALA A 69 -14.91 26.96 -18.94
N ASP A 70 -13.69 26.39 -18.97
CA ASP A 70 -12.48 27.12 -19.33
C ASP A 70 -12.50 27.62 -20.78
N ARG A 71 -13.16 26.90 -21.71
CA ARG A 71 -13.38 27.37 -23.09
C ARG A 71 -14.31 28.58 -23.20
N ARG A 72 -15.18 28.80 -22.21
CA ARG A 72 -16.18 29.89 -22.22
C ARG A 72 -15.67 31.18 -21.60
N LYS A 73 -14.52 31.19 -20.93
CA LYS A 73 -13.92 32.43 -20.40
C LYS A 73 -13.33 33.25 -21.56
N PRO A 74 -13.79 34.50 -21.80
CA PRO A 74 -13.18 35.39 -22.79
C PRO A 74 -11.72 35.63 -22.42
N GLY A 75 -10.82 35.52 -23.41
CA GLY A 75 -9.38 35.53 -23.18
C GLY A 75 -8.89 36.77 -22.45
N THR A 76 -8.19 36.58 -21.33
CA THR A 76 -7.11 37.48 -20.95
C THR A 76 -6.04 37.37 -22.04
N THR A 77 -5.75 38.51 -22.67
CA THR A 77 -4.86 38.66 -23.81
C THR A 77 -3.52 37.96 -23.60
N GLY A 78 -3.18 37.00 -24.46
CA GLY A 78 -1.84 36.42 -24.55
C GLY A 78 -1.71 34.91 -24.34
N ARG A 79 -2.78 34.17 -24.00
CA ARG A 79 -2.70 32.71 -23.88
C ARG A 79 -2.93 32.04 -25.25
N PRO A 80 -2.02 31.16 -25.73
CA PRO A 80 -2.20 30.49 -27.02
C PRO A 80 -3.52 29.71 -27.04
N ALA A 81 -4.14 29.63 -28.23
CA ALA A 81 -5.39 28.91 -28.44
C ALA A 81 -5.31 27.50 -27.83
N PRO A 82 -6.35 27.03 -27.12
CA PRO A 82 -6.31 25.71 -26.50
C PRO A 82 -6.11 24.66 -27.59
N THR A 83 -4.94 24.02 -27.58
CA THR A 83 -4.64 22.83 -28.36
C THR A 83 -5.79 21.85 -28.13
N ALA A 84 -6.32 21.24 -29.20
CA ALA A 84 -7.50 20.38 -29.14
C ALA A 84 -7.41 19.43 -27.93
N ALA A 85 -8.11 19.78 -26.84
CA ALA A 85 -7.97 19.05 -25.59
C ALA A 85 -8.48 17.63 -25.85
N ARG A 86 -7.56 16.66 -25.76
CA ARG A 86 -7.85 15.22 -25.85
C ARG A 86 -9.10 14.93 -25.01
N ARG A 87 -10.05 14.19 -25.59
CA ARG A 87 -11.25 13.74 -24.88
C ARG A 87 -10.79 12.94 -23.67
N VAL A 88 -11.24 13.33 -22.47
CA VAL A 88 -10.93 12.60 -21.24
C VAL A 88 -11.78 11.34 -21.23
N ASP A 89 -11.10 10.20 -21.24
CA ASP A 89 -11.68 8.86 -21.12
C ASP A 89 -11.23 8.21 -19.81
N GLU A 90 -12.01 7.26 -19.30
CA GLU A 90 -11.73 6.60 -18.01
C GLU A 90 -10.39 5.84 -18.00
N GLU A 91 -9.94 5.39 -19.18
CA GLU A 91 -8.65 4.72 -19.38
C GLU A 91 -7.45 5.65 -19.15
N ASP A 92 -7.65 6.97 -19.16
CA ASP A 92 -6.62 7.96 -18.87
C ASP A 92 -6.48 8.25 -17.36
N LEU A 93 -7.34 7.65 -16.52
CA LEU A 93 -7.33 7.84 -15.08
C LEU A 93 -6.29 6.95 -14.41
N ILE A 94 -5.55 7.54 -13.47
CA ILE A 94 -4.57 6.85 -12.64
C ILE A 94 -5.26 6.45 -11.34
N GLU A 95 -5.17 5.18 -10.98
CA GLU A 95 -5.57 4.74 -9.64
C GLU A 95 -4.63 5.36 -8.59
N PHE A 96 -5.21 6.09 -7.65
CA PHE A 96 -4.51 6.77 -6.58
C PHE A 96 -4.99 6.29 -5.21
N LEU A 97 -4.07 6.20 -4.26
CA LEU A 97 -4.36 5.75 -2.90
C LEU A 97 -3.80 6.75 -1.87
N PRO A 98 -4.61 7.72 -1.42
CA PRO A 98 -4.26 8.65 -0.36
C PRO A 98 -3.92 7.96 0.96
N ARG A 99 -4.70 6.92 1.29
CA ARG A 99 -4.66 6.13 2.53
C ARG A 99 -5.20 4.73 2.26
N PRO A 100 -4.91 3.74 3.13
CA PRO A 100 -5.60 2.45 3.07
C PRO A 100 -7.13 2.63 3.03
N PHE A 101 -7.83 1.94 2.13
CA PHE A 101 -9.27 2.06 1.90
C PHE A 101 -9.77 3.44 1.41
N ALA A 102 -8.89 4.28 0.85
CA ALA A 102 -9.24 5.58 0.26
C ALA A 102 -9.09 5.63 -1.26
N ARG A 103 -9.19 4.47 -1.93
CA ARG A 103 -8.95 4.37 -3.37
C ARG A 103 -9.77 5.41 -4.13
N THR A 104 -9.08 6.18 -4.94
CA THR A 104 -9.62 7.28 -5.75
C THR A 104 -8.95 7.27 -7.11
N TYR A 105 -9.47 8.06 -8.02
CA TYR A 105 -8.96 8.19 -9.38
C TYR A 105 -8.50 9.63 -9.59
N VAL A 106 -7.44 9.81 -10.37
CA VAL A 106 -6.87 11.13 -10.66
C VAL A 106 -6.41 11.22 -12.10
N MET A 107 -6.55 12.39 -12.72
CA MET A 107 -5.92 12.64 -14.01
C MET A 107 -4.42 12.90 -13.85
N ARG A 108 -3.63 12.44 -14.83
CA ARG A 108 -2.20 12.75 -14.91
C ARG A 108 -1.87 14.24 -14.74
N GLN A 109 -2.72 15.13 -15.27
CA GLN A 109 -2.56 16.59 -15.21
C GLN A 109 -2.72 17.19 -13.80
N ALA A 110 -3.29 16.44 -12.85
CA ALA A 110 -3.41 16.85 -11.47
C ALA A 110 -2.18 16.48 -10.62
N ILE A 111 -1.29 15.66 -11.18
CA ILE A 111 -0.06 15.25 -10.50
C ILE A 111 0.97 16.38 -10.67
N PRO A 112 1.51 16.94 -9.58
CA PRO A 112 2.47 18.04 -9.66
C PRO A 112 3.86 17.56 -10.10
N GLU A 113 4.64 18.47 -10.67
CA GLU A 113 6.09 18.28 -10.85
C GLU A 113 6.81 18.21 -9.48
N PRO A 114 7.91 17.43 -9.37
CA PRO A 114 8.50 16.59 -10.40
C PRO A 114 7.83 15.21 -10.53
N THR A 115 6.88 14.85 -9.65
CA THR A 115 6.33 13.47 -9.60
C THR A 115 5.63 13.03 -10.88
N VAL A 116 5.08 13.97 -11.65
CA VAL A 116 4.45 13.68 -12.95
C VAL A 116 5.43 13.12 -13.99
N ASP A 117 6.70 13.52 -13.90
CA ASP A 117 7.78 13.09 -14.81
C ASP A 117 8.24 11.67 -14.52
N ASP A 118 8.09 11.23 -13.27
CA ASP A 118 8.39 9.86 -12.84
C ASP A 118 7.29 8.86 -13.27
N LEU A 119 6.07 9.30 -13.58
CA LEU A 119 4.95 8.38 -13.84
C LEU A 119 5.20 7.41 -15.00
N PRO A 120 5.72 7.82 -16.18
CA PRO A 120 6.08 6.88 -17.24
C PRO A 120 7.01 5.78 -16.76
N PHE A 121 7.93 6.12 -15.86
CA PHE A 121 8.90 5.19 -15.28
C PHE A 121 8.28 4.28 -14.20
N LEU A 122 7.24 4.74 -13.49
CA LEU A 122 6.59 4.00 -12.41
C LEU A 122 5.40 3.15 -12.85
N ILE A 123 4.62 3.59 -13.83
CA ILE A 123 3.35 2.93 -14.25
C ILE A 123 3.25 2.74 -15.77
N GLY A 124 4.37 2.92 -16.47
CA GLY A 124 4.46 2.82 -17.93
C GLY A 124 4.06 4.11 -18.65
N PRO A 125 4.49 4.31 -19.91
CA PRO A 125 4.30 5.56 -20.65
C PRO A 125 2.84 5.96 -20.86
N GLN A 126 1.95 4.96 -20.91
CA GLN A 126 0.50 5.14 -21.06
C GLN A 126 -0.26 5.13 -19.70
N GLY A 127 0.41 4.87 -18.57
CA GLY A 127 -0.19 4.83 -17.23
C GLY A 127 -1.02 3.58 -16.89
N GLY A 128 -1.36 2.75 -17.87
CA GLY A 128 -2.20 1.56 -17.69
C GLY A 128 -1.48 0.24 -17.41
N ALA A 129 -0.15 0.21 -17.34
CA ALA A 129 0.60 -1.05 -17.22
C ALA A 129 0.41 -1.73 -15.85
N GLY A 130 0.01 -0.96 -14.83
CA GLY A 130 -0.09 -1.41 -13.45
C GLY A 130 1.29 -1.65 -12.82
N ASN A 131 1.38 -1.55 -11.50
CA ASN A 131 2.59 -1.90 -10.76
C ASN A 131 2.21 -2.36 -9.35
N THR A 132 3.19 -2.87 -8.60
CA THR A 132 3.08 -3.06 -7.16
C THR A 132 4.04 -2.10 -6.47
N PHE A 133 3.57 -1.46 -5.43
CA PHE A 133 4.30 -0.45 -4.68
C PHE A 133 4.42 -0.89 -3.22
N LEU A 134 5.65 -1.01 -2.71
CA LEU A 134 5.87 -1.06 -1.28
C LEU A 134 6.02 0.37 -0.77
N VAL A 135 5.13 0.75 0.12
CA VAL A 135 5.11 2.04 0.78
C VAL A 135 5.70 1.87 2.15
N PHE A 136 6.64 2.72 2.50
CA PHE A 136 7.34 2.68 3.76
C PHE A 136 7.39 4.07 4.40
N ALA A 137 6.99 4.17 5.66
CA ALA A 137 7.30 5.31 6.50
C ALA A 137 8.35 4.91 7.53
N PRO A 138 9.51 5.59 7.57
CA PRO A 138 10.49 5.38 8.63
C PRO A 138 9.89 5.71 9.99
N GLU A 139 10.49 5.13 11.04
CA GLU A 139 10.26 5.58 12.39
C GLU A 139 10.65 7.04 12.53
N THR A 140 9.80 7.85 13.15
CA THR A 140 10.08 9.25 13.44
C THR A 140 9.51 9.56 14.82
N GLY A 141 10.27 10.23 15.68
CA GLY A 141 9.82 10.72 16.99
C GLY A 141 8.83 9.78 17.70
N ALA A 142 7.55 10.13 17.67
CA ALA A 142 6.45 9.42 18.33
C ALA A 142 5.78 8.27 17.53
N GLY A 143 6.11 8.07 16.25
CA GLY A 143 5.41 7.09 15.41
C GLY A 143 6.31 5.97 14.87
N GLN A 144 5.81 4.75 15.06
CA GLN A 144 6.42 3.49 14.62
C GLN A 144 6.65 3.44 13.10
N PRO A 145 7.62 2.63 12.63
CA PRO A 145 7.75 2.37 11.20
C PRO A 145 6.47 1.70 10.69
N PHE A 146 6.10 2.04 9.45
CA PHE A 146 4.90 1.51 8.81
C PHE A 146 5.22 1.06 7.38
N ALA A 147 4.72 -0.12 7.01
CA ALA A 147 4.87 -0.68 5.68
C ALA A 147 3.52 -1.13 5.12
N PHE A 148 3.27 -0.86 3.83
CA PHE A 148 2.04 -1.24 3.14
C PHE A 148 2.33 -1.57 1.68
N ALA A 149 1.52 -2.44 1.07
CA ALA A 149 1.64 -2.77 -0.34
C ALA A 149 0.35 -2.40 -1.06
N THR A 150 0.48 -1.75 -2.21
CA THR A 150 -0.66 -1.31 -3.03
C THR A 150 -0.35 -1.45 -4.51
N SER A 151 -1.38 -1.63 -5.32
CA SER A 151 -1.28 -1.56 -6.78
C SER A 151 -1.56 -0.16 -7.34
N ALA A 152 -2.23 0.69 -6.55
CA ALA A 152 -2.55 2.06 -6.88
C ALA A 152 -1.42 2.99 -6.43
N LEU A 153 -1.19 4.08 -7.15
CA LEU A 153 -0.15 5.05 -6.84
C LEU A 153 -0.42 5.67 -5.45
N PRO A 154 0.48 5.52 -4.46
CA PRO A 154 0.22 6.01 -3.12
C PRO A 154 0.56 7.49 -2.98
N HIS A 155 -0.06 8.18 -2.02
CA HIS A 155 0.24 9.58 -1.70
C HIS A 155 1.61 9.75 -1.00
N ALA A 156 2.27 10.90 -1.19
CA ALA A 156 3.59 11.24 -0.59
C ALA A 156 3.66 11.08 0.94
N GLN A 157 2.51 11.22 1.58
CA GLN A 157 2.34 11.16 3.02
C GLN A 157 1.43 10.02 3.45
N PHE A 158 1.49 8.86 2.79
CA PHE A 158 0.56 7.73 2.97
C PHE A 158 0.43 7.20 4.41
N ALA A 159 1.41 7.46 5.29
CA ALA A 159 1.38 7.06 6.71
C ALA A 159 0.87 8.11 7.71
N GLY A 160 0.76 9.38 7.33
CA GLY A 160 0.04 10.39 8.09
C GLY A 160 0.43 11.79 7.62
N PRO A 161 -0.34 12.85 7.93
CA PRO A 161 0.12 14.21 7.74
C PRO A 161 1.52 14.39 8.36
N GLY A 162 2.43 15.03 7.62
CA GLY A 162 3.82 15.24 8.07
C GLY A 162 4.73 14.01 8.04
N ARG A 163 4.20 12.81 7.74
CA ARG A 163 5.02 11.59 7.59
C ARG A 163 5.28 11.29 6.13
N ARG A 164 6.45 11.72 5.64
CA ARG A 164 6.91 11.35 4.29
C ARG A 164 7.07 9.84 4.17
N THR A 165 6.62 9.29 3.05
CA THR A 165 6.77 7.87 2.72
C THR A 165 7.73 7.67 1.56
N VAL A 166 8.57 6.67 1.69
CA VAL A 166 9.38 6.13 0.61
C VAL A 166 8.53 5.13 -0.18
N LEU A 167 8.63 5.22 -1.50
CA LEU A 167 7.96 4.35 -2.45
C LEU A 167 8.99 3.46 -3.14
N LEU A 168 8.83 2.15 -3.02
CA LEU A 168 9.64 1.13 -3.67
C LEU A 168 8.77 0.40 -4.70
N PRO A 169 8.82 0.79 -5.98
CA PRO A 169 8.07 0.11 -7.01
C PRO A 169 8.68 -1.28 -7.28
N ARG A 170 7.85 -2.28 -7.58
CA ARG A 170 8.31 -3.64 -7.94
C ARG A 170 9.02 -3.64 -9.29
N HIS A 171 8.50 -2.86 -10.23
CA HIS A 171 9.05 -2.71 -11.57
C HIS A 171 9.29 -1.25 -11.91
N THR A 172 10.17 -1.00 -12.85
CA THR A 172 10.29 0.28 -13.55
C THR A 172 10.08 0.06 -15.03
N PHE A 173 9.67 1.08 -15.77
CA PHE A 173 9.35 0.97 -17.18
C PHE A 173 10.29 1.82 -18.01
N ASP A 174 10.78 1.27 -19.11
CA ASP A 174 11.53 2.04 -20.08
C ASP A 174 10.60 2.84 -21.01
N PRO A 175 11.12 3.76 -21.85
CA PRO A 175 10.29 4.56 -22.75
C PRO A 175 9.44 3.75 -23.74
N LYS A 176 9.74 2.47 -23.96
CA LYS A 176 8.95 1.56 -24.80
C LYS A 176 7.85 0.84 -24.01
N GLY A 177 7.79 1.05 -22.69
CA GLY A 177 6.84 0.39 -21.79
C GLY A 177 7.27 -1.02 -21.37
N VAL A 178 8.53 -1.40 -21.59
CA VAL A 178 9.03 -2.71 -21.13
C VAL A 178 9.32 -2.62 -19.64
N ALA A 179 8.66 -3.49 -18.86
CA ALA A 179 8.88 -3.61 -17.43
C ALA A 179 10.27 -4.19 -17.13
N ARG A 180 10.95 -3.61 -16.14
CA ARG A 180 12.24 -4.05 -15.63
C ARG A 180 12.13 -4.29 -14.14
N ASP A 181 12.76 -5.35 -13.67
CA ASP A 181 12.82 -5.68 -12.26
C ASP A 181 13.57 -4.58 -11.48
N ASN A 182 12.93 -4.02 -10.44
CA ASN A 182 13.56 -3.05 -9.56
C ASN A 182 14.35 -3.72 -8.42
N ILE A 183 14.11 -5.00 -8.14
CA ILE A 183 15.00 -5.80 -7.30
C ILE A 183 16.32 -5.98 -8.05
N SER A 184 17.43 -5.67 -7.40
CA SER A 184 18.74 -5.76 -8.03
C SER A 184 19.14 -7.22 -8.24
N ALA A 185 19.83 -7.50 -9.35
CA ALA A 185 20.48 -8.79 -9.56
C ALA A 185 21.48 -9.09 -8.43
N TRP A 186 22.23 -8.07 -7.98
CA TRP A 186 23.13 -8.15 -6.83
C TRP A 186 22.44 -8.68 -5.58
N ALA A 187 21.23 -8.21 -5.24
CA ALA A 187 20.52 -8.71 -4.07
C ALA A 187 20.08 -10.16 -4.25
N VAL A 188 19.67 -10.55 -5.46
CA VAL A 188 19.35 -11.96 -5.75
C VAL A 188 20.59 -12.84 -5.58
N ASP A 189 21.72 -12.43 -6.14
CA ASP A 189 23.00 -13.15 -6.04
C ASP A 189 23.43 -13.25 -4.57
N ARG A 190 23.32 -12.16 -3.80
CA ARG A 190 23.67 -12.17 -2.37
C ARG A 190 22.79 -13.12 -1.56
N PHE A 191 21.49 -13.17 -1.84
CA PHE A 191 20.60 -14.15 -1.20
C PHE A 191 20.98 -15.59 -1.60
N GLN A 192 21.37 -15.82 -2.84
CA GLN A 192 21.86 -17.14 -3.28
C GLN A 192 23.18 -17.52 -2.60
N GLU A 193 24.10 -16.58 -2.38
CA GLU A 193 25.34 -16.82 -1.66
C GLU A 193 25.14 -17.15 -0.17
N VAL A 194 24.19 -16.46 0.48
CA VAL A 194 23.91 -16.62 1.92
C VAL A 194 23.05 -17.87 2.19
N TYR A 195 22.01 -18.09 1.39
CA TYR A 195 21.02 -19.14 1.65
C TYR A 195 21.14 -20.36 0.72
N GLY A 196 21.89 -20.25 -0.38
CA GLY A 196 21.99 -21.28 -1.40
C GLY A 196 20.73 -21.38 -2.26
N SER A 197 19.78 -22.19 -1.79
CA SER A 197 18.58 -22.55 -2.53
C SER A 197 17.36 -22.64 -1.62
N LEU A 198 16.17 -22.59 -2.22
CA LEU A 198 14.89 -22.69 -1.51
C LEU A 198 14.19 -24.02 -1.81
N PRO A 199 13.54 -24.67 -0.82
CA PRO A 199 12.76 -25.87 -1.09
C PRO A 199 11.62 -25.62 -2.10
N LEU A 200 11.47 -26.51 -3.08
CA LEU A 200 10.36 -26.46 -4.04
C LEU A 200 9.05 -26.93 -3.41
N ARG A 201 8.08 -26.04 -3.21
CA ARG A 201 6.73 -26.49 -2.82
C ARG A 201 6.02 -27.14 -4.01
N HIS A 202 5.62 -28.41 -3.89
CA HIS A 202 4.81 -29.08 -4.91
C HIS A 202 3.42 -28.43 -5.00
N GLY A 203 3.16 -27.69 -6.08
CA GLY A 203 1.86 -27.11 -6.41
C GLY A 203 1.98 -25.73 -7.04
N LYS A 204 2.28 -25.70 -8.35
CA LYS A 204 2.64 -24.55 -9.21
C LYS A 204 4.11 -24.11 -9.06
N GLY A 205 4.85 -24.15 -10.18
CA GLY A 205 6.13 -23.46 -10.29
C GLY A 205 5.96 -21.95 -10.06
N PRO A 206 7.06 -21.19 -9.81
CA PRO A 206 6.97 -19.76 -9.65
C PRO A 206 6.32 -19.17 -10.89
N GLN A 207 5.10 -18.64 -10.77
CA GLN A 207 4.68 -17.66 -11.75
C GLN A 207 5.65 -16.49 -11.60
N MET A 208 6.32 -16.14 -12.69
CA MET A 208 7.34 -15.09 -12.77
C MET A 208 6.83 -13.69 -12.38
N ILE A 209 5.54 -13.57 -12.06
CA ILE A 209 4.81 -12.36 -11.77
C ILE A 209 4.11 -12.58 -10.42
N PRO A 210 4.36 -11.76 -9.38
CA PRO A 210 3.44 -11.69 -8.24
C PRO A 210 2.04 -11.38 -8.78
N PRO A 211 0.99 -12.10 -8.38
CA PRO A 211 -0.29 -12.04 -9.08
C PRO A 211 -0.82 -10.60 -9.12
N THR A 212 -1.08 -10.10 -10.32
CA THR A 212 -1.85 -8.88 -10.56
C THR A 212 -3.21 -8.98 -9.86
N LEU A 213 -3.88 -7.84 -9.61
CA LEU A 213 -5.25 -7.84 -9.06
C LEU A 213 -6.20 -8.76 -9.84
N SER A 214 -6.02 -8.91 -11.15
CA SER A 214 -6.78 -9.84 -11.99
C SER A 214 -6.51 -11.33 -11.69
N GLU A 215 -5.27 -11.69 -11.38
CA GLU A 215 -4.89 -13.05 -10.99
C GLU A 215 -5.32 -13.37 -9.55
N VAL A 216 -5.27 -12.38 -8.65
CA VAL A 216 -5.85 -12.47 -7.30
C VAL A 216 -7.37 -12.63 -7.37
N ARG A 217 -8.05 -11.90 -8.27
CA ARG A 217 -9.49 -12.03 -8.56
C ARG A 217 -9.83 -13.44 -9.05
N ALA A 218 -9.05 -14.00 -9.98
CA ALA A 218 -9.27 -15.35 -10.52
C ALA A 218 -9.04 -16.45 -9.46
N ALA A 219 -7.99 -16.31 -8.62
CA ALA A 219 -7.69 -17.27 -7.55
C ALA A 219 -8.77 -17.31 -6.46
N ARG A 220 -9.35 -16.15 -6.10
CA ARG A 220 -10.48 -16.07 -5.15
C ARG A 220 -11.79 -16.61 -5.74
N ALA A 221 -12.07 -16.35 -7.01
CA ALA A 221 -13.26 -16.87 -7.69
C ALA A 221 -13.27 -18.41 -7.81
N GLN A 222 -12.10 -19.05 -7.78
CA GLN A 222 -11.94 -20.50 -7.85
C GLN A 222 -11.94 -21.22 -6.48
N GLY A 223 -12.16 -20.50 -5.37
CA GLY A 223 -12.32 -21.14 -4.04
C GLY A 223 -11.10 -21.92 -3.55
N ILE A 224 -9.88 -21.53 -3.94
CA ILE A 224 -8.65 -22.25 -3.59
C ILE A 224 -8.40 -22.15 -2.08
N ARG A 225 -8.79 -23.20 -1.34
CA ARG A 225 -8.39 -23.41 0.05
C ARG A 225 -6.93 -23.89 0.07
N ARG A 226 -6.04 -23.17 0.79
CA ARG A 226 -4.63 -23.56 0.98
C ARG A 226 -4.58 -24.96 1.64
N ARG A 227 -3.93 -25.94 1.00
CA ARG A 227 -3.66 -27.28 1.56
C ARG A 227 -2.43 -27.23 2.50
N PRO A 228 -2.38 -28.09 3.54
CA PRO A 228 -1.23 -28.16 4.44
C PRO A 228 0.04 -28.62 3.71
N LEU A 229 1.17 -28.06 4.13
CA LEU A 229 2.51 -28.30 3.57
C LEU A 229 2.87 -29.80 3.61
N ARG A 230 3.38 -30.33 2.51
CA ARG A 230 4.21 -31.55 2.51
C ARG A 230 5.67 -31.18 2.28
N LYS A 231 6.57 -31.88 2.97
CA LYS A 231 8.02 -31.83 2.78
C LYS A 231 8.35 -32.23 1.34
N ALA A 232 8.93 -31.33 0.56
CA ALA A 232 9.40 -31.61 -0.79
C ALA A 232 10.92 -31.74 -0.81
N THR A 233 11.42 -32.54 -1.74
CA THR A 233 12.78 -33.11 -1.74
C THR A 233 13.72 -32.48 -2.78
N MET A 234 13.30 -31.42 -3.46
CA MET A 234 14.07 -30.74 -4.51
C MET A 234 14.17 -29.25 -4.17
N ASP A 235 15.34 -28.66 -4.32
CA ASP A 235 15.55 -27.23 -4.12
C ASP A 235 15.49 -26.48 -5.45
N ARG A 236 15.14 -25.19 -5.41
CA ARG A 236 15.19 -24.26 -6.54
C ARG A 236 16.06 -23.05 -6.24
N THR A 237 16.51 -22.41 -7.31
CA THR A 237 17.18 -21.12 -7.24
C THR A 237 16.27 -20.03 -6.64
N ILE A 238 16.87 -19.15 -5.84
CA ILE A 238 16.21 -17.98 -5.26
C ILE A 238 15.99 -16.94 -6.36
N THR A 239 14.79 -16.34 -6.38
CA THR A 239 14.36 -15.37 -7.39
C THR A 239 14.17 -13.98 -6.80
N SER A 240 14.02 -12.97 -7.65
CA SER A 240 13.69 -11.60 -7.20
C SER A 240 12.37 -11.52 -6.45
N THR A 241 11.40 -12.39 -6.75
CA THR A 241 10.14 -12.49 -6.01
C THR A 241 10.36 -12.96 -4.58
N ASP A 242 11.31 -13.87 -4.33
CA ASP A 242 11.65 -14.30 -2.96
C ASP A 242 12.30 -13.17 -2.18
N VAL A 243 13.22 -12.44 -2.81
CA VAL A 243 13.86 -11.27 -2.21
C VAL A 243 12.83 -10.20 -1.85
N LEU A 244 11.84 -9.96 -2.73
CA LEU A 244 10.72 -9.06 -2.45
C LEU A 244 9.91 -9.52 -1.24
N HIS A 245 9.53 -10.80 -1.21
CA HIS A 245 8.75 -11.36 -0.10
C HIS A 245 9.53 -11.24 1.22
N TYR A 246 10.79 -11.65 1.22
CA TYR A 246 11.66 -11.53 2.39
C TYR A 246 11.77 -10.07 2.86
N ALA A 247 12.10 -9.15 1.96
CA ALA A 247 12.24 -7.73 2.28
C ALA A 247 10.95 -7.19 2.89
N TYR A 248 9.79 -7.60 2.37
CA TYR A 248 8.51 -7.20 2.92
C TYR A 248 8.25 -7.76 4.31
N ALA A 249 8.59 -9.02 4.58
CA ALA A 249 8.52 -9.58 5.93
C ALA A 249 9.46 -8.85 6.90
N ALA A 250 10.70 -8.57 6.49
CA ALA A 250 11.67 -7.81 7.28
C ALA A 250 11.16 -6.41 7.63
N MET A 251 10.45 -5.74 6.71
CA MET A 251 9.82 -4.44 6.97
C MET A 251 8.67 -4.50 7.99
N HIS A 252 8.15 -5.69 8.28
CA HIS A 252 7.06 -5.92 9.23
C HIS A 252 7.53 -6.53 10.56
N ASP A 253 8.82 -6.87 10.67
CA ASP A 253 9.42 -7.36 11.93
C ASP A 253 9.25 -6.33 13.05
N PRO A 254 8.61 -6.67 14.20
CA PRO A 254 8.48 -5.78 15.34
C PRO A 254 9.82 -5.25 15.91
N LEU A 255 10.92 -5.98 15.71
CA LEU A 255 12.26 -5.56 16.11
C LEU A 255 12.87 -4.53 15.16
N TRP A 256 12.43 -4.52 13.90
CA TRP A 256 12.95 -3.62 12.89
C TRP A 256 12.43 -2.18 13.07
N LYS A 257 13.36 -1.23 13.09
CA LYS A 257 13.07 0.20 13.33
C LYS A 257 13.06 1.03 12.06
N GLY A 258 13.64 0.53 10.97
CA GLY A 258 13.68 1.24 9.69
C GLY A 258 14.25 2.67 9.80
N ARG A 259 15.23 2.87 10.69
CA ARG A 259 15.90 4.16 10.87
C ARG A 259 17.00 4.32 9.81
N PRO A 260 17.19 5.54 9.26
CA PRO A 260 18.33 5.80 8.39
C PRO A 260 19.64 5.70 9.17
N GLU A 261 20.71 5.29 8.48
CA GLU A 261 22.05 5.09 9.07
C GLU A 261 22.65 6.40 9.63
N GLU A 262 22.31 7.56 9.06
CA GLU A 262 22.75 8.88 9.51
C GLU A 262 21.57 9.83 9.78
N SER A 263 21.63 10.54 10.91
CA SER A 263 20.65 11.58 11.25
C SER A 263 20.82 12.79 10.33
N GLY A 264 19.91 12.96 9.38
CA GLY A 264 19.86 14.15 8.49
C GLY A 264 20.00 13.85 7.00
N ALA A 265 20.38 12.63 6.60
CA ALA A 265 20.31 12.21 5.21
C ALA A 265 18.85 11.82 4.89
N ALA A 266 18.14 12.65 4.11
CA ALA A 266 16.79 12.32 3.65
C ALA A 266 16.84 11.44 2.39
N PRO A 267 16.18 10.28 2.35
CA PRO A 267 15.86 9.35 3.44
C PRO A 267 16.91 8.21 3.47
N GLY A 268 18.18 8.54 3.76
CA GLY A 268 19.41 7.73 3.60
C GLY A 268 19.32 6.26 4.02
N PRO A 269 20.29 5.42 3.61
CA PRO A 269 20.05 4.00 3.38
C PRO A 269 19.40 3.33 4.59
N ILE A 270 18.24 2.73 4.34
CA ILE A 270 17.53 1.94 5.32
C ILE A 270 17.93 0.50 5.07
N ARG A 271 18.31 -0.22 6.12
CA ARG A 271 18.84 -1.58 5.98
C ARG A 271 17.86 -2.62 6.48
N ILE A 272 17.92 -3.82 5.90
CA ILE A 272 17.26 -5.03 6.40
C ILE A 272 18.33 -6.06 6.76
N MET A 273 18.07 -6.84 7.81
CA MET A 273 18.97 -7.92 8.22
C MET A 273 18.59 -9.21 7.51
N LEU A 274 19.59 -10.02 7.17
CA LEU A 274 19.43 -11.39 6.69
C LEU A 274 19.33 -12.35 7.89
N HIS A 275 18.16 -12.93 8.11
CA HIS A 275 17.85 -13.81 9.23
C HIS A 275 17.86 -15.28 8.78
N PRO A 276 18.08 -16.23 9.70
CA PRO A 276 17.92 -17.64 9.40
C PRO A 276 16.50 -17.96 8.90
N ASP A 277 16.35 -19.12 8.25
CA ASP A 277 15.06 -19.63 7.76
C ASP A 277 14.40 -18.73 6.69
N LEU A 278 15.13 -18.52 5.57
CA LEU A 278 14.64 -17.76 4.41
C LEU A 278 13.22 -18.19 3.98
N GLU A 279 12.91 -19.49 4.02
CA GLU A 279 11.62 -20.01 3.58
C GLU A 279 10.46 -19.47 4.43
N ALA A 280 10.63 -19.44 5.76
CA ALA A 280 9.61 -18.92 6.65
C ALA A 280 9.39 -17.41 6.46
N TRP A 281 10.47 -16.64 6.36
CA TRP A 281 10.40 -15.20 6.10
C TRP A 281 9.72 -14.90 4.76
N CYS A 282 10.11 -15.59 3.68
CA CYS A 282 9.46 -15.46 2.37
C CYS A 282 7.97 -15.85 2.40
N SER A 283 7.60 -16.91 3.12
CA SER A 283 6.20 -17.33 3.23
C SER A 283 5.33 -16.28 3.92
N LEU A 284 5.80 -15.72 5.05
CA LEU A 284 5.07 -14.68 5.77
C LEU A 284 5.03 -13.37 4.99
N GLY A 285 6.10 -13.03 4.27
CA GLY A 285 6.16 -11.87 3.39
C GLY A 285 5.20 -11.96 2.21
N GLN A 286 5.09 -13.12 1.58
CA GLN A 286 4.09 -13.39 0.56
C GLN A 286 2.67 -13.21 1.12
N GLU A 287 2.39 -13.77 2.30
CA GLU A 287 1.09 -13.66 2.94
C GLU A 287 0.71 -12.20 3.26
N LEU A 288 1.66 -11.40 3.75
CA LEU A 288 1.49 -9.96 3.97
C LEU A 288 1.21 -9.21 2.66
N LEU A 289 1.93 -9.51 1.58
CA LEU A 289 1.70 -8.88 0.27
C LEU A 289 0.30 -9.19 -0.26
N GLU A 290 -0.09 -10.46 -0.26
CA GLU A 290 -1.42 -10.88 -0.70
C GLU A 290 -2.53 -10.20 0.12
N LEU A 291 -2.34 -10.09 1.44
CA LEU A 291 -3.26 -9.44 2.35
C LEU A 291 -3.40 -7.93 2.04
N HIS A 292 -2.30 -7.20 1.93
CA HIS A 292 -2.32 -5.74 1.70
C HIS A 292 -2.75 -5.38 0.27
N LEU A 293 -2.28 -6.09 -0.75
CA LEU A 293 -2.73 -5.86 -2.13
C LEU A 293 -4.23 -6.15 -2.30
N GLY A 294 -4.75 -7.15 -1.57
CA GLY A 294 -6.15 -7.54 -1.59
C GLY A 294 -7.05 -6.81 -0.59
N HIS A 295 -6.56 -5.77 0.10
CA HIS A 295 -7.25 -5.17 1.25
C HIS A 295 -8.67 -4.69 0.96
N ASP A 296 -8.86 -3.99 -0.16
CA ASP A 296 -10.15 -3.46 -0.59
C ASP A 296 -11.20 -4.56 -0.85
N MET A 297 -10.76 -5.80 -1.06
CA MET A 297 -11.59 -6.94 -1.43
C MET A 297 -11.69 -7.99 -0.32
N LEU A 298 -11.14 -7.73 0.87
CA LEU A 298 -11.21 -8.68 1.96
C LEU A 298 -12.65 -9.01 2.34
N GLU A 299 -12.86 -10.27 2.70
CA GLU A 299 -13.99 -10.61 3.56
C GLU A 299 -13.77 -9.92 4.90
N GLY A 300 -14.70 -9.03 5.25
CA GLY A 300 -14.62 -8.25 6.47
C GLY A 300 -14.64 -9.13 7.72
N TRP A 301 -14.10 -8.62 8.82
CA TRP A 301 -14.23 -9.26 10.12
C TRP A 301 -15.72 -9.39 10.48
N PRO A 302 -16.16 -10.52 11.07
CA PRO A 302 -17.56 -10.80 11.35
C PRO A 302 -18.08 -10.00 12.54
N LEU A 303 -18.14 -8.67 12.41
CA LEU A 303 -18.73 -7.75 13.40
C LEU A 303 -20.26 -7.84 13.36
N THR A 304 -20.87 -8.00 14.54
CA THR A 304 -22.32 -7.98 14.70
C THR A 304 -22.82 -6.55 14.50
N ALA A 305 -23.72 -6.32 13.54
CA ALA A 305 -24.32 -5.01 13.31
C ALA A 305 -25.73 -4.96 13.91
N THR A 306 -25.94 -4.07 14.87
CA THR A 306 -27.24 -3.81 15.49
C THR A 306 -27.73 -2.40 15.13
N PRO A 307 -28.97 -2.23 14.67
CA PRO A 307 -29.55 -0.90 14.47
C PRO A 307 -29.67 -0.15 15.81
N VAL A 308 -29.37 1.15 15.80
CA VAL A 308 -29.50 2.04 16.96
C VAL A 308 -30.70 2.97 16.74
N PRO A 309 -31.57 3.18 17.75
CA PRO A 309 -32.87 3.83 17.56
C PRO A 309 -32.85 5.36 17.33
N ALA A 310 -31.70 6.02 17.14
CA ALA A 310 -31.64 7.48 17.06
C ALA A 310 -30.63 8.01 16.03
N PRO A 311 -31.07 8.41 14.81
CA PRO A 311 -30.22 9.21 13.93
C PRO A 311 -30.09 10.63 14.50
N VAL A 312 -28.86 11.05 14.84
CA VAL A 312 -28.57 12.46 15.12
C VAL A 312 -28.01 13.06 13.84
N TYR A 313 -28.84 13.80 13.09
CA TYR A 313 -28.36 14.56 11.95
C TYR A 313 -27.72 15.86 12.43
N GLU A 314 -26.39 15.93 12.46
CA GLU A 314 -25.72 17.24 12.49
C GLU A 314 -25.44 17.67 11.05
N ARG A 315 -26.26 18.60 10.55
CA ARG A 315 -25.98 19.34 9.32
C ARG A 315 -24.94 20.40 9.66
N ILE A 316 -23.71 20.24 9.19
CA ILE A 316 -22.76 21.36 9.16
C ILE A 316 -22.90 22.03 7.79
N VAL A 317 -23.27 23.32 7.83
CA VAL A 317 -23.58 24.17 6.68
C VAL A 317 -22.29 24.75 6.09
N HIS A 318 -22.31 25.01 4.79
CA HIS A 318 -21.27 25.65 4.01
C HIS A 318 -21.00 27.12 4.29
N ASP A 319 -19.76 27.52 4.00
CA ASP A 319 -19.43 28.84 3.46
C ASP A 319 -19.66 28.87 1.93
N GLU A 320 -20.25 29.99 1.49
CA GLU A 320 -20.44 30.51 0.13
C GLU A 320 -21.18 29.66 -0.94
N ALA A 321 -22.01 30.36 -1.73
CA ALA A 321 -22.83 29.76 -2.77
C ALA A 321 -21.97 29.13 -3.90
N GLY A 322 -22.11 27.82 -4.10
CA GLY A 322 -21.45 27.08 -5.19
C GLY A 322 -20.22 26.25 -4.77
N ALA A 323 -19.84 26.22 -3.50
CA ALA A 323 -18.82 25.32 -2.97
C ALA A 323 -19.33 23.88 -2.78
N PRO A 324 -18.46 22.85 -2.63
CA PRO A 324 -18.80 21.49 -2.16
C PRO A 324 -18.94 21.39 -0.63
N PHE A 325 -19.96 20.68 -0.10
CA PHE A 325 -20.17 20.56 1.37
C PHE A 325 -19.61 19.29 1.91
N ILE A 326 -19.24 19.35 3.17
CA ILE A 326 -18.82 18.20 3.95
C ILE A 326 -19.98 17.77 4.86
N TRP A 327 -20.54 16.59 4.58
CA TRP A 327 -21.42 15.91 5.53
C TRP A 327 -20.57 15.11 6.51
N ARG A 328 -20.81 15.27 7.82
CA ARG A 328 -20.08 14.56 8.87
C ARG A 328 -20.95 13.51 9.54
N LEU A 329 -20.43 12.28 9.63
CA LEU A 329 -21.04 11.18 10.36
C LEU A 329 -20.60 11.27 11.81
N ARG A 330 -21.55 11.04 12.72
CA ARG A 330 -21.21 10.81 14.12
C ARG A 330 -20.57 9.43 14.26
N MET A 331 -19.27 9.39 14.58
CA MET A 331 -18.57 8.15 14.91
C MET A 331 -18.31 8.10 16.41
N LYS A 332 -18.73 7.03 17.09
CA LYS A 332 -18.33 6.74 18.48
C LYS A 332 -17.64 5.40 18.54
N VAL A 333 -16.65 5.30 19.42
CA VAL A 333 -15.86 4.09 19.60
C VAL A 333 -15.64 3.84 21.07
N ASP A 334 -15.69 2.57 21.44
CA ASP A 334 -15.22 2.07 22.71
C ASP A 334 -14.30 0.88 22.42
N ARG A 335 -13.02 1.07 22.76
CA ARG A 335 -11.99 0.08 22.47
C ARG A 335 -11.95 -1.03 23.50
N GLU A 336 -12.42 -0.76 24.72
CA GLU A 336 -12.43 -1.72 25.83
C GLU A 336 -13.57 -2.70 25.65
N GLU A 337 -14.78 -2.18 25.39
CA GLU A 337 -15.97 -2.98 25.11
C GLU A 337 -16.03 -3.47 23.64
N GLY A 338 -15.12 -3.02 22.79
CA GLY A 338 -14.93 -3.54 21.44
C GLY A 338 -16.09 -3.22 20.47
N TRP A 339 -16.60 -1.99 20.48
CA TRP A 339 -17.66 -1.56 19.59
C TRP A 339 -17.43 -0.21 18.90
N ILE A 340 -18.06 -0.03 17.73
CA ILE A 340 -18.04 1.21 16.94
C ILE A 340 -19.48 1.56 16.52
N GLU A 341 -19.96 2.74 16.89
CA GLU A 341 -21.23 3.30 16.43
C GLU A 341 -21.01 4.19 15.22
N VAL A 342 -21.77 3.95 14.15
CA VAL A 342 -21.73 4.67 12.88
C VAL A 342 -23.04 5.46 12.72
N ASP A 343 -22.91 6.78 12.70
CA ASP A 343 -23.96 7.77 12.46
C ASP A 343 -25.17 7.71 13.42
N GLY A 344 -25.00 7.09 14.59
CA GLY A 344 -26.13 6.80 15.50
C GLY A 344 -27.17 5.83 14.91
N ARG A 345 -26.82 5.12 13.82
CA ARG A 345 -27.73 4.22 13.09
C ARG A 345 -27.37 2.76 13.27
N VAL A 346 -26.08 2.44 13.31
CA VAL A 346 -25.58 1.08 13.35
C VAL A 346 -24.47 1.01 14.37
N ARG A 347 -24.56 0.07 15.31
CA ARG A 347 -23.46 -0.31 16.20
C ARG A 347 -22.84 -1.60 15.68
N LEU A 348 -21.52 -1.59 15.54
CA LEU A 348 -20.70 -2.74 15.19
C LEU A 348 -20.04 -3.25 16.47
N GLU A 349 -20.37 -4.46 16.88
CA GLU A 349 -19.84 -5.10 18.10
C GLU A 349 -18.91 -6.28 17.75
N GLY A 350 -17.99 -6.61 18.66
CA GLY A 350 -17.04 -7.69 18.50
C GLY A 350 -15.74 -7.29 17.81
N VAL A 351 -15.34 -6.02 17.91
CA VAL A 351 -14.04 -5.53 17.43
C VAL A 351 -12.95 -6.06 18.37
N PRO A 352 -12.04 -6.94 17.92
CA PRO A 352 -10.98 -7.45 18.77
C PRO A 352 -10.00 -6.32 19.14
N SER A 353 -9.53 -6.31 20.39
CA SER A 353 -8.57 -5.31 20.89
C SER A 353 -7.33 -5.19 19.98
N ARG A 354 -6.83 -6.33 19.50
CA ARG A 354 -5.69 -6.42 18.57
C ARG A 354 -5.86 -5.66 17.26
N ALA A 355 -7.09 -5.43 16.80
CA ALA A 355 -7.32 -4.65 15.58
C ALA A 355 -6.91 -3.17 15.75
N TRP A 356 -6.71 -2.69 16.97
CA TRP A 356 -6.24 -1.33 17.26
C TRP A 356 -4.71 -1.21 17.30
N ASP A 357 -3.97 -2.33 17.28
CA ASP A 357 -2.52 -2.33 17.49
C ASP A 357 -1.70 -2.04 16.23
N LEU A 358 -2.31 -2.13 15.03
CA LEU A 358 -1.61 -1.79 13.78
C LEU A 358 -1.53 -0.27 13.63
N MET A 359 -0.37 0.29 13.94
CA MET A 359 -0.14 1.74 13.92
C MET A 359 0.17 2.27 12.51
N LEU A 360 -0.49 3.38 12.16
CA LEU A 360 -0.26 4.20 10.96
C LEU A 360 0.17 5.61 11.42
N GLY A 361 1.45 5.71 11.79
CA GLY A 361 1.98 6.85 12.52
C GLY A 361 1.54 6.84 13.98
N GLU A 362 0.89 7.90 14.44
CA GLU A 362 0.45 8.07 15.84
C GLU A 362 -0.94 7.48 16.13
N ARG A 363 -1.65 7.04 15.09
CA ARG A 363 -3.02 6.50 15.20
C ARG A 363 -3.06 5.09 14.63
N SER A 364 -3.97 4.27 15.14
CA SER A 364 -4.19 2.94 14.57
C SER A 364 -4.75 3.04 13.14
N LEU A 365 -4.60 1.99 12.35
CA LEU A 365 -5.27 1.86 11.05
C LEU A 365 -6.79 2.05 11.21
N MET A 366 -7.37 1.48 12.26
CA MET A 366 -8.81 1.60 12.54
C MET A 366 -9.22 3.06 12.80
N ASP A 367 -8.47 3.80 13.62
CA ASP A 367 -8.71 5.23 13.86
C ASP A 367 -8.64 6.03 12.57
N ARG A 368 -7.67 5.72 11.70
CA ARG A 368 -7.49 6.41 10.42
C ARG A 368 -8.65 6.16 9.46
N VAL A 369 -9.16 4.93 9.41
CA VAL A 369 -10.34 4.58 8.61
C VAL A 369 -11.59 5.28 9.17
N ILE A 370 -11.76 5.33 10.49
CA ILE A 370 -12.85 6.09 11.11
C ILE A 370 -12.74 7.57 10.75
N ASP A 371 -11.55 8.16 10.90
CA ASP A 371 -11.28 9.56 10.59
C ASP A 371 -11.54 9.90 9.11
N GLN A 372 -11.26 8.98 8.20
CA GLN A 372 -11.50 9.17 6.78
C GLN A 372 -12.99 9.09 6.43
N TYR A 373 -13.69 8.10 6.98
CA TYR A 373 -15.09 7.83 6.62
C TYR A 373 -16.10 8.64 7.44
N LYS A 374 -15.64 9.42 8.43
CA LYS A 374 -16.47 10.40 9.14
C LYS A 374 -16.90 11.55 8.23
N GLU A 375 -16.20 11.82 7.13
CA GLU A 375 -16.51 12.92 6.22
C GLU A 375 -16.93 12.39 4.84
N LEU A 376 -17.94 13.02 4.25
CA LEU A 376 -18.39 12.80 2.89
C LEU A 376 -18.48 14.16 2.19
N VAL A 377 -17.74 14.30 1.08
CA VAL A 377 -17.83 15.50 0.23
C VAL A 377 -19.00 15.36 -0.74
N ILE A 378 -19.90 16.35 -0.72
CA ILE A 378 -21.06 16.45 -1.60
C ILE A 378 -20.90 17.69 -2.47
N HIS A 379 -20.69 17.48 -3.77
CA HIS A 379 -20.61 18.55 -4.75
C HIS A 379 -21.99 19.17 -5.04
N PRO A 380 -22.06 20.47 -5.36
CA PRO A 380 -23.30 21.17 -5.68
C PRO A 380 -23.94 20.63 -6.96
N GLY A 381 -25.25 20.86 -7.12
CA GLY A 381 -26.02 20.43 -8.30
C GLY A 381 -26.72 19.07 -8.15
N ARG A 382 -26.67 18.45 -6.95
CA ARG A 382 -27.44 17.24 -6.63
C ARG A 382 -28.81 17.59 -6.05
N SER A 383 -29.82 16.81 -6.38
CA SER A 383 -31.14 16.87 -5.77
C SER A 383 -31.12 16.33 -4.33
N ALA A 384 -32.07 16.76 -3.51
CA ALA A 384 -32.21 16.26 -2.13
C ALA A 384 -32.34 14.72 -2.05
N LYS A 385 -32.93 14.10 -3.08
CA LYS A 385 -33.05 12.63 -3.19
C LYS A 385 -31.69 11.97 -3.42
N GLU A 386 -30.89 12.52 -4.34
CA GLU A 386 -29.55 12.00 -4.64
C GLU A 386 -28.60 12.16 -3.45
N GLU A 387 -28.65 13.31 -2.77
CA GLU A 387 -27.89 13.53 -1.55
C GLU A 387 -28.24 12.51 -0.45
N ARG A 388 -29.53 12.25 -0.24
CA ARG A 388 -29.97 11.25 0.74
C ARG A 388 -29.44 9.86 0.40
N GLN A 389 -29.55 9.44 -0.87
CA GLN A 389 -29.04 8.15 -1.32
C GLN A 389 -27.52 8.06 -1.18
N LEU A 390 -26.79 9.15 -1.45
CA LEU A 390 -25.35 9.21 -1.27
C LEU A 390 -24.96 9.02 0.20
N ARG A 391 -25.67 9.68 1.13
CA ARG A 391 -25.46 9.51 2.58
C ARG A 391 -25.72 8.06 3.03
N GLU A 392 -26.82 7.45 2.61
CA GLU A 392 -27.15 6.05 2.93
C GLU A 392 -26.07 5.09 2.41
N ARG A 393 -25.66 5.24 1.14
CA ARG A 393 -24.57 4.46 0.55
C ARG A 393 -23.24 4.66 1.27
N HIS A 394 -22.98 5.87 1.77
CA HIS A 394 -21.76 6.18 2.51
C HIS A 394 -21.75 5.48 3.87
N VAL A 395 -22.87 5.46 4.61
CA VAL A 395 -22.99 4.68 5.85
C VAL A 395 -22.71 3.19 5.60
N ASP A 396 -23.33 2.61 4.56
CA ASP A 396 -23.10 1.20 4.19
C ASP A 396 -21.63 0.94 3.79
N ARG A 397 -21.03 1.89 3.07
CA ARG A 397 -19.61 1.84 2.69
C ARG A 397 -18.72 1.89 3.93
N SER A 398 -18.96 2.80 4.85
CA SER A 398 -18.24 2.92 6.12
C SER A 398 -18.30 1.62 6.92
N VAL A 399 -19.49 1.03 7.06
CA VAL A 399 -19.67 -0.25 7.77
C VAL A 399 -18.90 -1.39 7.11
N ARG A 400 -18.96 -1.53 5.77
CA ARG A 400 -18.16 -2.55 5.05
C ARG A 400 -16.66 -2.30 5.22
N THR A 401 -16.21 -1.07 5.08
CA THR A 401 -14.80 -0.72 5.16
C THR A 401 -14.26 -0.95 6.57
N LEU A 402 -15.00 -0.60 7.62
CA LEU A 402 -14.60 -0.86 9.01
C LEU A 402 -14.41 -2.36 9.28
N ARG A 403 -15.29 -3.22 8.77
CA ARG A 403 -15.11 -4.67 8.86
C ARG A 403 -13.83 -5.14 8.14
N ARG A 404 -13.55 -4.62 6.94
CA ARG A 404 -12.34 -4.96 6.17
C ARG A 404 -11.08 -4.45 6.85
N ALA A 405 -11.09 -3.23 7.36
CA ALA A 405 -9.99 -2.64 8.10
C ALA A 405 -9.69 -3.43 9.38
N CYS A 406 -10.73 -3.89 10.08
CA CYS A 406 -10.60 -4.74 11.25
C CYS A 406 -9.92 -6.07 10.90
N ARG A 407 -10.36 -6.75 9.82
CA ARG A 407 -9.72 -7.97 9.30
C ARG A 407 -8.26 -7.71 8.94
N LEU A 408 -8.00 -6.67 8.14
CA LEU A 408 -6.66 -6.31 7.69
C LEU A 408 -5.72 -6.11 8.86
N SER A 409 -6.13 -5.27 9.82
CA SER A 409 -5.35 -4.98 11.02
C SER A 409 -5.05 -6.25 11.82
N PHE A 410 -6.08 -7.05 12.10
CA PHE A 410 -5.94 -8.27 12.89
C PHE A 410 -4.99 -9.28 12.22
N GLU A 411 -5.17 -9.56 10.93
CA GLU A 411 -4.34 -10.52 10.19
C GLU A 411 -2.90 -10.02 10.02
N THR A 412 -2.69 -8.73 9.73
CA THR A 412 -1.34 -8.16 9.68
C THR A 412 -0.64 -8.32 11.02
N GLN A 413 -1.32 -8.02 12.13
CA GLN A 413 -0.74 -8.22 13.46
C GLN A 413 -0.47 -9.71 13.75
N ARG A 414 -1.35 -10.63 13.33
CA ARG A 414 -1.10 -12.08 13.46
C ARG A 414 0.19 -12.48 12.76
N ILE A 415 0.40 -12.00 11.52
CA ILE A 415 1.61 -12.31 10.77
C ILE A 415 2.84 -11.66 11.41
N ARG A 416 2.75 -10.42 11.92
CA ARG A 416 3.85 -9.77 12.65
C ARG A 416 4.27 -10.54 13.90
N GLN A 417 3.32 -11.15 14.63
CA GLN A 417 3.66 -12.06 15.73
C GLN A 417 4.34 -13.35 15.25
N ALA A 418 3.90 -13.91 14.11
CA ALA A 418 4.56 -15.07 13.53
C ALA A 418 6.01 -14.74 13.11
N ILE A 419 6.24 -13.55 12.53
CA ILE A 419 7.59 -13.04 12.21
C ILE A 419 8.42 -12.91 13.48
N ALA A 420 7.88 -12.33 14.54
CA ALA A 420 8.58 -12.17 15.82
C ALA A 420 8.97 -13.51 16.49
N ALA A 421 8.31 -14.60 16.13
CA ALA A 421 8.60 -15.94 16.63
C ALA A 421 9.61 -16.72 15.77
N LEU A 422 9.99 -16.19 14.59
CA LEU A 422 11.02 -16.80 13.77
C LEU A 422 12.40 -16.63 14.41
N PRO A 423 13.39 -17.46 14.04
CA PRO A 423 14.77 -17.22 14.45
C PRO A 423 15.29 -15.92 13.83
N HIS A 424 15.72 -14.98 14.66
CA HIS A 424 16.43 -13.77 14.22
C HIS A 424 17.93 -13.97 14.32
N ALA A 425 18.65 -13.49 13.30
CA ALA A 425 20.09 -13.30 13.42
C ALA A 425 20.41 -12.31 14.56
N ILE A 426 21.45 -12.60 15.32
CA ILE A 426 21.96 -11.72 16.39
C ILE A 426 23.06 -10.87 15.78
N THR A 427 22.95 -9.55 15.88
CA THR A 427 23.97 -8.64 15.34
C THR A 427 25.32 -8.90 16.00
N THR A 428 26.35 -9.18 15.19
CA THR A 428 27.73 -9.40 15.65
C THR A 428 28.34 -8.17 16.36
N ARG A 429 27.69 -7.00 16.28
CA ARG A 429 28.08 -5.76 16.99
C ARG A 429 27.97 -5.81 18.51
N LEU A 430 27.34 -6.84 19.10
CA LEU A 430 27.27 -7.03 20.56
C LEU A 430 28.39 -7.90 21.15
N ARG A 431 29.39 -8.29 20.34
CA ARG A 431 30.54 -9.12 20.77
C ARG A 431 31.89 -8.37 20.86
N ALA A 432 31.92 -7.05 20.73
CA ALA A 432 33.14 -6.26 20.85
C ALA A 432 33.15 -5.45 22.16
#